data_AF-A0A1I8HRL8-F1
#
_entry.id   AF-A0A1I8HRL8-F1
#
_cell.length_a   1.000
_cell.length_b   1.000
_cell.length_c   1.000
_cell.angle_alpha   90.00
_cell.angle_beta   90.00
_cell.angle_gamma   90.00
#
_symmetry.space_group_name_H-M   'P 1'
#
loop_
_entity.id
_entity.type
_entity.pdbx_description
1 polymer ?
#
loop_
_entity_poly.entity_id
_entity_poly.type
_entity_poly.pdbx_seq_one_letter_code
_entity_poly.pdbx_strand_id
1 'polypeptide(L)'
;MFRLSERLAIIVSGESGDTNKFAEFIEQNVQLYKIRHGYELSPYAAANFTRRNQAQSLRSRSPYFVNMLLAGYDANKGQPELYYLDYLGSLMKLPFSVIGYGGYMSLSVLDRHYRPDMAEADGIRLLRTVISEIQKRLVISLSKFRVHRVDRNGVTQLDDIESKLVTP
;
A
#
# COMPACT_ATOMS: atom_id res chain seq x y z
N MET A 1 7.12 4.39 0.19
CA MET A 1 6.59 3.47 1.21
C MET A 1 7.14 3.95 2.53
N PHE A 2 6.28 4.04 3.54
CA PHE A 2 6.63 4.47 4.89
C PHE A 2 6.34 3.32 5.85
N ARG A 3 7.25 3.06 6.79
CA ARG A 3 7.13 1.95 7.74
C ARG A 3 6.49 2.46 9.03
N LEU A 4 5.17 2.26 9.14
CA LEU A 4 4.41 2.73 10.29
C LEU A 4 4.74 1.97 11.58
N SER A 5 5.09 0.69 11.49
CA SER A 5 5.42 -0.17 12.64
C SER A 5 6.24 -1.39 12.21
N GLU A 6 6.54 -2.33 13.11
CA GLU A 6 7.37 -3.49 12.74
C GLU A 6 6.74 -4.34 11.63
N ARG A 7 5.42 -4.50 11.70
CA ARG A 7 4.59 -5.33 10.79
C ARG A 7 3.55 -4.52 10.01
N LEU A 8 3.78 -3.22 9.84
CA LEU A 8 2.83 -2.30 9.22
C LEU A 8 3.54 -1.31 8.29
N ALA A 9 3.06 -1.21 7.06
CA ALA A 9 3.58 -0.30 6.04
C ALA A 9 2.44 0.41 5.31
N ILE A 10 2.74 1.62 4.84
CA ILE A 10 1.83 2.40 4.00
C ILE A 10 2.51 2.85 2.72
N ILE A 11 1.78 2.78 1.62
CA ILE A 11 2.13 3.38 0.34
C ILE A 11 1.17 4.53 0.12
N VAL A 12 1.70 5.69 -0.21
CA VAL A 12 0.95 6.94 -0.41
C VAL A 12 1.24 7.46 -1.81
N SER A 13 0.20 7.86 -2.54
CA SER A 13 0.28 8.43 -3.88
C SER A 13 -0.75 9.53 -4.03
N GLY A 14 -0.37 10.67 -4.58
CA GLY A 14 -1.23 11.84 -4.67
C GLY A 14 -0.44 13.12 -4.93
N GLU A 15 -0.99 14.24 -4.46
CA GLU A 15 -0.41 15.57 -4.63
C GLU A 15 0.99 15.66 -4.00
N SER A 16 1.88 16.40 -4.67
CA SER A 16 3.24 16.60 -4.19
C SER A 16 3.23 17.38 -2.87
N GLY A 17 4.08 17.00 -1.93
CA GLY A 17 4.12 17.59 -0.59
C GLY A 17 3.09 17.00 0.36
N ASP A 18 1.83 16.88 -0.05
CA ASP A 18 0.77 16.24 0.75
C ASP A 18 1.10 14.79 1.07
N THR A 19 1.57 14.06 0.05
CA THR A 19 2.03 12.67 0.15
C THR A 19 3.00 12.45 1.31
N ASN A 20 4.11 13.19 1.34
CA ASN A 20 5.12 13.05 2.39
C ASN A 20 4.62 13.55 3.75
N LYS A 21 4.01 14.75 3.78
CA LYS A 21 3.52 15.35 5.03
C LYS A 21 2.50 14.45 5.73
N PHE A 22 1.53 13.93 4.98
CA PHE A 22 0.49 13.08 5.56
C PHE A 22 1.05 11.72 5.99
N ALA A 23 1.93 11.12 5.17
CA ALA A 23 2.55 9.84 5.52
C ALA A 23 3.39 9.94 6.80
N GLU A 24 4.25 10.95 6.91
CA GLU A 24 5.07 11.21 8.09
C GLU A 24 4.21 11.51 9.32
N PHE A 25 3.16 12.33 9.18
CA PHE A 25 2.21 12.61 10.26
C PHE A 25 1.61 11.31 10.83
N ILE A 26 1.15 10.41 9.96
CA ILE A 26 0.59 9.12 10.37
C ILE A 26 1.66 8.23 11.01
N GLU A 27 2.84 8.12 10.40
CA GLU A 27 3.97 7.35 10.92
C GLU A 27 4.34 7.76 12.34
N GLN A 28 4.55 9.06 12.58
CA GLN A 28 4.97 9.56 13.88
C GLN A 28 3.90 9.32 14.96
N ASN A 29 2.61 9.45 14.63
CA ASN A 29 1.53 9.17 15.58
C ASN A 29 1.39 7.67 15.90
N VAL A 30 1.59 6.79 14.93
CA VAL A 30 1.60 5.34 15.16
C VAL A 30 2.79 4.93 16.04
N GLN A 31 3.97 5.49 15.79
CA GLN A 31 5.16 5.25 16.62
C GLN A 31 4.98 5.80 18.04
N LEU A 32 4.42 7.00 18.18
CA LEU A 32 4.10 7.58 19.48
C LEU A 32 3.11 6.70 20.26
N TYR A 33 2.12 6.13 19.59
CA TYR A 33 1.17 5.21 20.23
C TYR A 33 1.89 3.99 20.82
N LYS A 34 2.82 3.39 20.06
CA LYS A 34 3.65 2.26 20.51
C LYS A 34 4.47 2.62 21.74
N ILE A 35 5.15 3.77 21.73
CA ILE A 35 5.96 4.24 22.87
C ILE A 35 5.10 4.46 24.11
N ARG A 36 3.90 5.03 23.97
CA ARG A 36 3.03 5.35 25.11
C ARG A 36 2.40 4.11 25.76
N HIS A 37 2.01 3.13 24.97
CA HIS A 37 1.24 1.98 25.47
C HIS A 37 2.04 0.67 25.55
N GLY A 38 3.23 0.62 24.96
CA GLY A 38 4.11 -0.56 24.96
C GLY A 38 3.71 -1.66 23.97
N TYR A 39 2.72 -1.42 23.09
CA TYR A 39 2.30 -2.37 22.06
C TYR A 39 1.92 -1.67 20.74
N GLU A 40 1.97 -2.42 19.65
CA GLU A 40 1.71 -1.90 18.30
C GLU A 40 0.20 -1.86 17.97
N LEU A 41 -0.20 -0.90 17.14
CA LEU A 41 -1.56 -0.88 16.58
C LEU A 41 -1.76 -2.04 15.62
N SER A 42 -2.94 -2.67 15.67
CA SER A 42 -3.34 -3.62 14.63
C SER A 42 -3.50 -2.91 13.28
N PRO A 43 -3.34 -3.63 12.14
CA PRO A 43 -3.54 -3.03 10.82
C PRO A 43 -4.92 -2.38 10.67
N TYR A 44 -5.97 -3.03 11.22
CA TYR A 44 -7.33 -2.48 11.27
C TYR A 44 -7.42 -1.15 12.04
N ALA A 45 -6.78 -1.06 13.22
CA ALA A 45 -6.80 0.15 14.04
C ALA A 45 -6.04 1.29 13.35
N ALA A 46 -4.87 0.99 12.79
CA ALA A 46 -4.08 1.96 12.04
C ALA A 46 -4.83 2.47 10.80
N ALA A 47 -5.46 1.59 10.03
CA ALA A 47 -6.25 1.97 8.87
C ALA A 47 -7.42 2.92 9.22
N ASN A 48 -8.13 2.63 10.32
CA ASN A 48 -9.21 3.50 10.80
C ASN A 48 -8.70 4.84 11.35
N PHE A 49 -7.53 4.85 12.01
CA PHE A 49 -6.88 6.07 12.45
C PHE A 49 -6.49 6.95 11.26
N THR A 50 -5.87 6.38 10.23
CA THR A 50 -5.51 7.08 8.99
C THR A 50 -6.76 7.63 8.30
N ARG A 51 -7.81 6.81 8.15
CA ARG A 51 -9.10 7.22 7.57
C ARG A 51 -9.73 8.40 8.31
N ARG A 52 -9.70 8.38 9.65
CA ARG A 52 -10.24 9.46 10.48
C ARG A 52 -9.53 10.79 10.22
N ASN A 53 -8.20 10.78 10.17
CA ASN A 53 -7.41 11.98 9.89
C ASN A 53 -7.62 12.48 8.45
N GLN A 54 -7.71 11.59 7.48
CA GLN A 54 -8.02 11.93 6.09
C GLN A 54 -9.40 12.60 5.97
N ALA A 55 -10.43 11.99 6.57
CA ALA A 55 -11.80 12.52 6.55
C ALA A 55 -11.94 13.87 7.29
N GLN A 56 -11.14 14.09 8.34
CA GLN A 56 -11.10 15.38 9.04
C GLN A 56 -10.41 16.45 8.19
N SER A 57 -9.31 16.09 7.51
CA SER A 57 -8.62 16.99 6.59
C SER A 57 -9.48 17.38 5.39
N LEU A 58 -10.32 16.48 4.87
CA LEU A 58 -11.14 16.68 3.68
C LEU A 58 -12.04 17.93 3.73
N ARG A 59 -12.57 18.29 4.91
CA ARG A 59 -13.42 19.48 5.11
C ARG A 59 -12.68 20.64 5.77
N SER A 60 -11.37 20.54 5.91
CA SER A 60 -10.53 21.62 6.43
C SER A 60 -10.19 22.64 5.33
N ARG A 61 -9.51 23.73 5.70
CA ARG A 61 -9.01 24.73 4.74
C ARG A 61 -7.87 24.22 3.85
N SER A 62 -7.23 23.10 4.21
CA SER A 62 -6.10 22.51 3.50
C SER A 62 -6.26 20.98 3.45
N PRO A 63 -7.13 20.46 2.57
CA PRO A 63 -7.34 19.02 2.44
C PRO A 63 -6.13 18.33 1.82
N TYR A 64 -5.76 17.15 2.34
CA TYR A 64 -4.71 16.31 1.76
C TYR A 64 -5.25 15.51 0.57
N PHE A 65 -4.67 15.68 -0.62
CA PHE A 65 -5.07 14.93 -1.82
C PHE A 65 -4.21 13.67 -2.01
N VAL A 66 -4.45 12.65 -1.18
CA VAL A 66 -3.65 11.42 -1.16
C VAL A 66 -4.50 10.16 -1.16
N ASN A 67 -4.10 9.19 -1.98
CA ASN A 67 -4.61 7.81 -1.97
C ASN A 67 -3.58 6.91 -1.32
N MET A 68 -4.04 5.88 -0.62
CA MET A 68 -3.18 5.05 0.21
C MET A 68 -3.51 3.55 0.13
N LEU A 69 -2.45 2.74 0.23
CA LEU A 69 -2.53 1.32 0.52
C LEU A 69 -1.82 1.08 1.84
N LEU A 70 -2.53 0.52 2.80
CA LEU A 70 -1.97 0.11 4.08
C LEU A 70 -1.94 -1.42 4.13
N ALA A 71 -0.74 -1.98 4.24
CA ALA A 71 -0.49 -3.41 4.33
C ALA A 71 0.09 -3.72 5.71
N GLY A 72 -0.47 -4.72 6.38
CA GLY A 72 -0.02 -5.12 7.71
C GLY A 72 -0.25 -6.60 7.98
N TYR A 73 0.48 -7.13 8.96
CA TYR A 73 0.24 -8.48 9.49
C TYR A 73 -0.32 -8.38 10.90
N ASP A 74 -1.55 -8.86 11.10
CA ASP A 74 -2.19 -8.88 12.42
C ASP A 74 -1.67 -10.08 13.22
N ALA A 75 -0.83 -9.80 14.21
CA ALA A 75 -0.21 -10.81 15.07
C ALA A 75 -1.23 -11.65 15.86
N ASN A 76 -2.35 -11.03 16.25
CA ASN A 76 -3.36 -11.69 17.09
C ASN A 76 -4.23 -12.62 16.24
N LYS A 77 -4.52 -12.23 14.99
CA LYS A 77 -5.30 -13.05 14.06
C LYS A 77 -4.44 -14.02 13.23
N GLY A 78 -3.13 -13.81 13.20
CA GLY A 78 -2.20 -14.60 12.39
C GLY A 78 -2.38 -14.42 10.86
N GLN A 79 -2.93 -13.29 10.41
CA GLN A 79 -3.29 -13.07 9.01
C GLN A 79 -2.79 -11.73 8.46
N PRO A 80 -2.40 -11.66 7.18
CA PRO A 80 -2.14 -10.39 6.50
C PRO A 80 -3.46 -9.65 6.23
N GLU A 81 -3.41 -8.32 6.25
CA GLU A 81 -4.51 -7.45 5.92
C GLU A 81 -4.03 -6.32 4.99
N LEU A 82 -4.81 -6.05 3.94
CA LEU A 82 -4.58 -4.96 3.00
C LEU A 82 -5.80 -4.06 2.97
N TYR A 83 -5.57 -2.76 3.12
CA TYR A 83 -6.58 -1.73 3.13
C TYR A 83 -6.29 -0.70 2.04
N TYR A 84 -7.31 -0.40 1.24
CA TYR A 84 -7.33 0.72 0.30
C TYR A 84 -8.06 1.90 0.93
N LEU A 85 -7.47 3.09 0.83
CA LEU A 85 -8.04 4.33 1.30
C LEU A 85 -7.91 5.40 0.21
N ASP A 86 -9.05 5.89 -0.29
CA ASP A 86 -9.05 6.99 -1.25
C ASP A 86 -8.88 8.36 -0.57
N TYR A 87 -8.64 9.40 -1.37
CA TYR A 87 -8.49 10.77 -0.90
C TYR A 87 -9.77 11.37 -0.27
N LEU A 88 -10.94 10.76 -0.48
CA LEU A 88 -12.21 11.13 0.13
C LEU A 88 -12.43 10.49 1.51
N GLY A 89 -11.54 9.59 1.94
CA GLY A 89 -11.65 8.90 3.23
C GLY A 89 -12.49 7.62 3.18
N SER A 90 -12.73 7.04 2.00
CA SER A 90 -13.39 5.74 1.84
C SER A 90 -12.38 4.62 2.08
N LEU A 91 -12.63 3.78 3.08
CA LEU A 91 -11.73 2.68 3.47
C LEU A 91 -12.34 1.33 3.13
N MET A 92 -11.58 0.48 2.45
CA MET A 92 -12.00 -0.87 2.09
C MET A 92 -10.88 -1.88 2.38
N LYS A 93 -11.22 -3.02 2.99
CA LYS A 93 -10.31 -4.16 3.13
C LYS A 93 -10.43 -5.02 1.86
N LEU A 94 -9.32 -5.28 1.18
CA LEU A 94 -9.31 -5.97 -0.12
C LEU A 94 -8.21 -7.04 -0.19
N PRO A 95 -8.37 -8.12 -0.98
CA PRO A 95 -7.32 -9.12 -1.20
C PRO A 95 -6.14 -8.57 -2.00
N PHE A 96 -6.40 -7.65 -2.92
CA PHE A 96 -5.43 -6.93 -3.74
C PHE A 96 -6.02 -5.57 -4.09
N SER A 97 -5.17 -4.60 -4.39
CA SER A 97 -5.59 -3.28 -4.85
C SER A 97 -4.45 -2.57 -5.56
N VAL A 98 -4.80 -1.66 -6.46
CA VAL A 98 -3.85 -0.84 -7.23
C VAL A 98 -4.29 0.62 -7.13
N ILE A 99 -3.34 1.53 -6.94
CA ILE A 99 -3.61 2.98 -6.98
C ILE A 99 -3.15 3.54 -8.32
N GLY A 100 -3.93 4.48 -8.87
CA GLY A 100 -3.57 5.24 -10.06
C GLY A 100 -3.87 4.50 -11.36
N TYR A 101 -3.42 5.06 -12.47
CA TYR A 101 -3.81 4.60 -13.82
C TYR A 101 -3.36 3.18 -14.14
N GLY A 102 -2.31 2.67 -13.48
CA GLY A 102 -1.89 1.27 -13.64
C GLY A 102 -2.99 0.27 -13.29
N GLY A 103 -3.97 0.65 -12.45
CA GLY A 103 -5.11 -0.19 -12.09
C GLY A 103 -5.97 -0.60 -13.29
N TYR A 104 -6.16 0.28 -14.27
CA TYR A 104 -6.95 -0.04 -15.47
C TYR A 104 -6.36 -1.18 -16.31
N MET A 105 -5.04 -1.38 -16.26
CA MET A 105 -4.35 -2.43 -17.01
C MET A 105 -4.17 -3.72 -16.21
N SER A 106 -4.25 -3.63 -14.89
CA SER A 106 -3.78 -4.70 -13.98
C SER A 106 -4.87 -5.33 -13.13
N LEU A 107 -5.96 -4.63 -12.80
CA LEU A 107 -7.01 -5.19 -11.95
C LEU A 107 -7.67 -6.41 -12.59
N SER A 108 -7.88 -6.42 -13.91
CA SER A 108 -8.41 -7.59 -14.63
C SER A 108 -7.47 -8.80 -14.58
N VAL A 109 -6.16 -8.59 -14.58
CA VAL A 109 -5.15 -9.65 -14.41
C VAL A 109 -5.19 -10.20 -12.99
N LEU A 110 -5.29 -9.32 -12.00
CA LEU A 110 -5.44 -9.71 -10.60
C LEU A 110 -6.72 -10.51 -10.38
N ASP A 111 -7.87 -10.03 -10.86
CA ASP A 111 -9.17 -10.72 -10.79
C ASP A 111 -9.10 -12.13 -11.42
N ARG A 112 -8.38 -12.27 -12.54
CA ARG A 112 -8.29 -13.54 -13.27
C ARG A 112 -7.40 -14.59 -12.61
N HIS A 113 -6.34 -14.17 -11.93
CA HIS A 113 -5.25 -15.05 -11.51
C HIS A 113 -5.04 -15.14 -9.99
N TYR A 114 -5.53 -14.18 -9.23
CA TYR A 114 -5.42 -14.20 -7.77
C TYR A 114 -6.15 -15.40 -7.18
N ARG A 115 -5.56 -16.01 -6.15
CA ARG A 115 -6.23 -16.98 -5.28
C ARG A 115 -5.91 -16.66 -3.81
N PRO A 116 -6.85 -16.85 -2.87
CA PRO A 116 -6.60 -16.59 -1.45
C PRO A 116 -5.49 -17.44 -0.82
N ASP A 117 -5.17 -18.58 -1.42
CA ASP A 117 -4.21 -19.58 -0.93
C ASP A 117 -2.85 -19.53 -1.65
N MET A 118 -2.55 -18.43 -2.36
CA MET A 118 -1.30 -18.29 -3.10
C MET A 118 -0.07 -18.35 -2.19
N ALA A 119 0.91 -19.16 -2.58
CA ALA A 119 2.25 -19.09 -2.01
C ALA A 119 2.93 -17.77 -2.40
N GLU A 120 3.87 -17.28 -1.58
CA GLU A 120 4.59 -16.03 -1.83
C GLU A 120 5.24 -15.99 -3.22
N ALA A 121 5.89 -17.09 -3.62
CA ALA A 121 6.52 -17.20 -4.93
C ALA A 121 5.52 -17.06 -6.08
N ASP A 122 4.28 -17.55 -5.91
CA ASP A 122 3.21 -17.41 -6.90
C ASP A 122 2.71 -15.98 -6.95
N GLY A 123 2.59 -15.32 -5.79
CA GLY A 123 2.23 -13.91 -5.67
C GLY A 123 3.24 -12.99 -6.37
N ILE A 124 4.54 -13.27 -6.21
CA ILE A 124 5.62 -12.53 -6.89
C ILE A 124 5.55 -12.75 -8.42
N ARG A 125 5.23 -13.97 -8.88
CA ARG A 125 5.05 -14.22 -10.33
C ARG A 125 3.85 -13.44 -10.88
N LEU A 126 2.72 -13.42 -10.16
CA LEU A 126 1.56 -12.62 -10.55
C LEU A 126 1.88 -11.12 -10.57
N LEU A 127 2.63 -10.61 -9.59
CA LEU A 127 3.08 -9.22 -9.57
C LEU A 127 3.93 -8.87 -10.81
N ARG A 128 4.81 -9.77 -11.24
CA ARG A 128 5.60 -9.59 -12.48
C ARG A 128 4.70 -9.53 -13.73
N THR A 129 3.65 -10.36 -13.81
CA THR A 129 2.67 -10.30 -14.90
C THR A 129 1.92 -8.96 -14.90
N VAL A 130 1.48 -8.49 -13.73
CA VAL A 130 0.84 -7.18 -13.56
C VAL A 130 1.74 -6.04 -14.04
N ILE A 131 3.01 -6.04 -13.63
CA ILE A 131 3.99 -5.03 -14.05
C ILE A 131 4.21 -5.08 -15.57
N SER A 132 4.27 -6.27 -16.17
CA SER A 132 4.42 -6.43 -17.62
C SER A 132 3.24 -5.83 -18.40
N GLU A 133 2.00 -6.00 -17.94
CA GLU A 133 0.83 -5.40 -18.60
C GLU A 133 0.82 -3.87 -18.45
N ILE A 134 1.24 -3.35 -17.29
CA ILE A 134 1.41 -1.91 -17.09
C ILE A 134 2.45 -1.36 -18.07
N GLN A 135 3.63 -1.99 -18.17
CA GLN A 135 4.70 -1.54 -19.08
C GLN A 135 4.30 -1.59 -20.55
N LYS A 136 3.49 -2.58 -20.94
CA LYS A 136 3.06 -2.74 -22.32
C LYS A 136 2.01 -1.71 -22.75
N ARG A 137 1.13 -1.28 -21.84
CA ARG A 137 -0.09 -0.53 -22.18
C ARG A 137 -0.16 0.87 -21.59
N LEU A 138 0.54 1.14 -20.49
CA LEU A 138 0.58 2.46 -19.89
C LEU A 138 1.57 3.33 -20.66
N VAL A 139 1.12 4.51 -21.08
CA VAL A 139 1.96 5.48 -21.83
C VAL A 139 3.15 6.00 -21.01
N ILE A 140 3.05 5.95 -19.69
CA ILE A 140 4.09 6.39 -18.77
C ILE A 140 5.14 5.29 -18.61
N SER A 141 6.39 5.61 -18.95
CA SER A 141 7.52 4.70 -18.76
C SER A 141 7.89 4.60 -17.28
N LEU A 142 7.74 3.41 -16.71
CA LEU A 142 8.14 3.06 -15.34
C LEU A 142 9.25 2.02 -15.41
N SER A 143 10.48 2.43 -15.10
CA SER A 143 11.67 1.59 -15.26
C SER A 143 11.90 0.61 -14.11
N LYS A 144 11.45 0.96 -12.90
CA LYS A 144 11.81 0.22 -11.69
C LYS A 144 10.67 0.18 -10.69
N PHE A 145 10.40 -1.02 -10.16
CA PHE A 145 9.35 -1.27 -9.18
C PHE A 145 9.98 -1.81 -7.90
N ARG A 146 9.83 -1.08 -6.79
CA ARG A 146 10.29 -1.51 -5.47
C ARG A 146 9.27 -2.47 -4.85
N VAL A 147 9.72 -3.64 -4.43
CA VAL A 147 8.85 -4.68 -3.86
C VAL A 147 9.13 -4.82 -2.37
N HIS A 148 8.06 -4.82 -1.57
CA HIS A 148 8.15 -5.05 -0.13
C HIS A 148 7.18 -6.15 0.28
N ARG A 149 7.65 -7.06 1.12
CA ARG A 149 6.85 -8.08 1.78
C ARG A 149 6.50 -7.64 3.19
N VAL A 150 5.28 -7.91 3.60
CA VAL A 150 4.82 -7.73 4.98
C VAL A 150 4.29 -9.08 5.47
N ASP A 151 4.95 -9.66 6.48
CA ASP A 151 4.59 -10.95 7.05
C ASP A 151 4.73 -10.92 8.60
N ARG A 152 4.64 -12.10 9.23
CA ARG A 152 4.78 -12.25 10.69
C ARG A 152 6.14 -11.79 11.24
N ASN A 153 7.19 -11.82 10.41
CA ASN A 153 8.55 -11.42 10.77
C ASN A 153 8.77 -9.91 10.55
N GLY A 154 7.82 -9.21 9.90
CA GLY A 154 7.85 -7.77 9.70
C GLY A 154 7.82 -7.35 8.24
N VAL A 155 8.31 -6.14 7.99
CA VAL A 155 8.43 -5.56 6.64
C VAL A 155 9.85 -5.81 6.11
N THR A 156 9.97 -6.43 4.93
CA THR A 156 11.25 -6.70 4.27
C THR A 156 11.20 -6.22 2.82
N GLN A 157 12.25 -5.51 2.36
CA GLN A 157 12.41 -5.17 0.95
C GLN A 157 12.94 -6.40 0.20
N LEU A 158 12.26 -6.76 -0.89
CA LEU A 158 12.71 -7.80 -1.81
C LEU A 158 13.44 -7.16 -2.99
N ASP A 159 14.03 -7.99 -3.86
CA ASP A 159 14.66 -7.50 -5.08
C ASP A 159 13.69 -6.67 -5.93
N ASP A 160 14.20 -5.57 -6.43
CA ASP A 160 13.44 -4.69 -7.30
C ASP A 160 13.12 -5.40 -8.62
N ILE A 161 11.92 -5.13 -9.16
CA ILE A 161 11.54 -5.61 -10.48
C ILE A 161 11.86 -4.52 -11.48
N GLU A 162 12.88 -4.77 -12.30
CA GLU A 162 13.28 -3.87 -13.37
C GLU A 162 12.49 -4.15 -14.65
N SER A 163 12.14 -3.06 -15.34
CA SER A 163 11.60 -3.11 -16.69
C SER A 163 12.69 -3.48 -17.67
N LYS A 164 12.47 -4.55 -18.45
CA LYS A 164 13.16 -4.68 -19.72
C LYS A 164 12.47 -3.69 -20.65
N LEU A 165 12.99 -2.46 -20.73
CA LEU A 165 12.54 -1.49 -21.71
C LEU A 165 12.62 -2.18 -23.09
N VAL A 166 11.46 -2.36 -23.72
CA VAL A 166 11.42 -2.71 -25.14
C VAL A 166 11.97 -1.49 -25.85
N THR A 167 13.26 -1.54 -26.20
CA THR A 167 13.86 -0.57 -27.11
C THR A 167 13.07 -0.65 -28.41
N PRO A 168 12.66 0.48 -29.02
CA PRO A 168 11.93 0.46 -30.29
C PRO A 168 12.71 -0.25 -31.40
#